data_AF-A0AAN7QN09-F1
#
_entry.id   AF-A0AAN7QN09-F1
#
_cell.length_a   1.000
_cell.length_b   1.000
_cell.length_c   1.000
_cell.angle_alpha   90.00
_cell.angle_beta   90.00
_cell.angle_gamma   90.00
#
_symmetry.space_group_name_H-M   'P 1'
#
loop_
_entity.id
_entity.type
_entity.pdbx_description
1 polymer ?
#
loop_
_entity_poly.entity_id
_entity_poly.type
_entity_poly.pdbx_seq_one_letter_code
_entity_poly.pdbx_strand_id
1 'polypeptide(L)'
;MSINANEDAVILNSWNKYADTAKKAGYRDGAADGKKKVFQKSFDEGYLQGFRVGFALGQYKGILQENNLCDKQLEHTRRGLCQLCKNSIVTEDSIQGMIEQQVEICNGVLKNLHRKYSDNMKMSLRKEL
;
A
#
# COMPACT_ATOMS: atom_id res chain seq x y z
N MET A 1 -23.79 -58.67 19.06
CA MET A 1 -22.76 -57.89 18.33
C MET A 1 -21.92 -57.19 19.37
N SER A 2 -20.81 -57.80 19.78
CA SER A 2 -19.88 -57.20 20.73
C SER A 2 -18.74 -56.59 19.93
N ILE A 3 -18.83 -55.30 19.63
CA ILE A 3 -17.69 -54.55 19.11
C ILE A 3 -16.64 -54.51 20.24
N ASN A 4 -15.41 -54.85 19.89
CA ASN A 4 -14.34 -55.14 20.82
C ASN A 4 -13.85 -53.78 21.39
N ALA A 5 -13.82 -53.61 22.71
CA ALA A 5 -13.46 -52.32 23.35
C ALA A 5 -12.10 -51.73 22.89
N ASN A 6 -11.24 -52.56 22.30
CA ASN A 6 -9.98 -52.16 21.68
C ASN A 6 -10.16 -51.43 20.33
N GLU A 7 -11.13 -51.84 19.50
CA GLU A 7 -11.44 -51.16 18.23
C GLU A 7 -12.02 -49.76 18.48
N ASP A 8 -12.92 -49.62 19.44
CA ASP A 8 -13.50 -48.33 19.82
C ASP A 8 -12.43 -47.35 20.31
N ALA A 9 -11.44 -47.82 21.08
CA ALA A 9 -10.32 -47.01 21.54
C ALA A 9 -9.40 -46.57 20.38
N VAL A 10 -9.14 -47.45 19.41
CA VAL A 10 -8.34 -47.12 18.20
C VAL A 10 -9.08 -46.11 17.33
N ILE A 11 -10.39 -46.28 17.14
CA ILE A 11 -11.25 -45.35 16.40
C ILE A 11 -11.22 -43.98 17.07
N LEU A 12 -11.46 -43.90 18.38
CA LEU A 12 -11.46 -42.64 19.13
C LEU A 12 -10.11 -41.91 19.06
N ASN A 13 -9.00 -42.64 19.21
CA ASN A 13 -7.66 -42.06 19.15
C ASN A 13 -7.33 -41.55 17.73
N SER A 14 -7.80 -42.25 16.69
CA SER A 14 -7.64 -41.82 15.30
C SER A 14 -8.47 -40.56 15.02
N TRP A 15 -9.70 -40.50 15.51
CA TRP A 15 -10.54 -39.30 15.44
C TRP A 15 -9.91 -38.10 16.14
N ASN A 16 -9.37 -38.28 17.36
CA ASN A 16 -8.73 -37.20 18.09
C ASN A 16 -7.51 -36.65 17.34
N LYS A 17 -6.67 -37.52 16.77
CA LYS A 17 -5.53 -37.09 15.93
C LYS A 17 -5.99 -36.32 14.70
N TYR A 18 -7.03 -36.80 14.02
CA TYR A 18 -7.60 -36.11 12.87
C TYR A 18 -8.16 -34.74 13.25
N ALA A 19 -8.94 -34.67 14.33
CA ALA A 19 -9.53 -33.44 14.85
C ALA A 19 -8.45 -32.42 15.25
N ASP A 20 -7.40 -32.86 15.95
CA ASP A 20 -6.29 -31.98 16.32
C ASP A 20 -5.50 -31.47 15.12
N THR A 21 -5.31 -32.31 14.11
CA THR A 21 -4.64 -31.93 12.86
C THR A 21 -5.47 -30.90 12.10
N ALA A 22 -6.76 -31.14 11.95
CA ALA A 22 -7.69 -30.21 11.32
C ALA A 22 -7.75 -28.87 12.08
N LYS A 23 -7.78 -28.90 13.42
CA LYS A 23 -7.77 -27.70 14.26
C LYS A 23 -6.50 -26.87 14.07
N LYS A 24 -5.33 -27.51 14.06
CA LYS A 24 -4.04 -26.83 13.84
C LYS A 24 -3.94 -26.26 12.43
N ALA A 25 -4.41 -27.00 11.42
CA ALA A 25 -4.46 -26.52 10.04
C ALA A 25 -5.36 -25.28 9.94
N GLY A 26 -6.60 -25.35 10.44
CA GLY A 26 -7.53 -24.22 10.43
C GLY A 26 -6.99 -22.97 11.14
N TYR A 27 -6.28 -23.12 12.26
CA TYR A 27 -5.63 -21.99 12.92
C TYR A 27 -4.52 -21.37 12.07
N ARG A 28 -3.68 -22.20 11.44
CA ARG A 28 -2.59 -21.73 10.57
C ARG A 28 -3.12 -21.01 9.35
N ASP A 29 -4.15 -21.57 8.72
CA ASP A 29 -4.80 -21.00 7.54
C ASP A 29 -5.47 -19.67 7.91
N GLY A 30 -6.24 -19.63 9.00
CA GLY A 30 -6.85 -18.40 9.50
C GLY A 30 -5.83 -17.31 9.84
N ALA A 31 -4.69 -17.66 10.44
CA ALA A 31 -3.61 -16.73 10.73
C ALA A 31 -2.93 -16.22 9.44
N ALA A 32 -2.73 -17.08 8.44
CA ALA A 32 -2.18 -16.70 7.15
C ALA A 32 -3.13 -15.77 6.36
N ASP A 33 -4.41 -16.11 6.32
CA ASP A 33 -5.45 -15.31 5.67
C ASP A 33 -5.61 -13.94 6.34
N GLY A 34 -5.59 -13.90 7.67
CA GLY A 34 -5.61 -12.65 8.43
C GLY A 34 -4.44 -11.74 8.06
N LYS A 35 -3.21 -12.27 8.03
CA LYS A 35 -2.02 -11.52 7.61
C LYS A 35 -2.14 -11.03 6.16
N LYS A 36 -2.56 -11.90 5.25
CA LYS A 36 -2.72 -11.56 3.83
C LYS A 36 -3.75 -10.44 3.64
N LYS A 37 -4.88 -10.51 4.35
CA LYS A 37 -5.94 -9.50 4.28
C LYS A 37 -5.47 -8.13 4.77
N VAL A 38 -4.76 -8.08 5.90
CA VAL A 38 -4.20 -6.83 6.43
C VAL A 38 -3.16 -6.27 5.48
N PHE A 39 -2.24 -7.10 4.99
CA PHE A 39 -1.22 -6.69 4.03
C PHE A 39 -1.84 -6.11 2.75
N GLN A 40 -2.82 -6.81 2.16
CA GLN A 40 -3.47 -6.34 0.94
C GLN A 40 -4.16 -4.99 1.14
N LYS A 41 -4.87 -4.81 2.26
CA LYS A 41 -5.53 -3.54 2.57
C LYS A 41 -4.52 -2.39 2.66
N SER A 42 -3.42 -2.57 3.39
CA SER A 42 -2.39 -1.54 3.51
C SER A 42 -1.65 -1.29 2.19
N PHE A 43 -1.43 -2.33 1.39
CA PHE A 43 -0.84 -2.21 0.05
C PHE A 43 -1.75 -1.40 -0.88
N ASP A 44 -3.05 -1.72 -0.94
CA ASP A 44 -4.01 -1.03 -1.81
C ASP A 44 -4.10 0.46 -1.47
N GLU A 45 -4.11 0.78 -0.17
CA GLU A 45 -4.12 2.16 0.31
C GLU A 45 -2.84 2.93 -0.06
N GLY A 46 -1.67 2.31 0.17
CA GLY A 46 -0.39 2.87 -0.24
C GLY A 46 -0.26 3.04 -1.76
N TYR A 47 -0.74 2.06 -2.53
CA TYR A 47 -0.73 2.10 -3.99
C TYR A 47 -1.62 3.22 -4.53
N LEU A 48 -2.86 3.34 -4.02
CA LEU A 48 -3.79 4.39 -4.42
C LEU A 48 -3.21 5.79 -4.16
N GLN A 49 -2.65 6.00 -2.96
CA GLN A 49 -2.02 7.26 -2.59
C GLN A 49 -0.81 7.56 -3.49
N GLY A 50 0.10 6.60 -3.65
CA GLY A 50 1.30 6.73 -4.47
C GLY A 50 0.98 7.00 -5.93
N PHE A 51 -0.03 6.32 -6.50
CA PHE A 51 -0.49 6.54 -7.87
C PHE A 51 -1.02 7.95 -8.06
N ARG A 52 -1.93 8.42 -7.19
CA ARG A 52 -2.51 9.78 -7.28
C ARG A 52 -1.44 10.86 -7.29
N VAL A 53 -0.50 10.79 -6.35
CA VAL A 53 0.57 11.77 -6.23
C VAL A 53 1.55 11.65 -7.40
N GLY A 54 2.00 10.45 -7.72
CA GLY A 54 2.93 10.20 -8.83
C GLY A 54 2.38 10.70 -10.17
N PHE A 55 1.10 10.46 -10.44
CA PHE A 55 0.42 10.93 -11.64
C PHE A 55 0.37 12.46 -11.71
N ALA A 56 -0.02 13.12 -10.62
CA ALA A 56 -0.05 14.59 -10.57
C ALA A 56 1.34 15.20 -10.79
N LEU A 57 2.38 14.66 -10.16
CA LEU A 57 3.76 15.11 -10.37
C LEU A 57 4.22 14.87 -11.81
N GLY A 58 3.80 13.76 -12.41
CA GLY A 58 4.04 13.45 -13.82
C GLY A 58 3.47 14.51 -14.76
N GLN A 59 2.23 14.95 -14.52
CA GLN A 59 1.61 16.04 -15.28
C GLN A 59 2.40 17.34 -15.19
N TYR A 60 2.76 17.77 -13.97
CA TYR A 60 3.60 18.96 -13.79
C TYR A 60 4.94 18.82 -14.51
N LYS A 61 5.57 17.64 -14.42
CA LYS A 61 6.84 17.39 -15.09
C LYS A 61 6.73 17.50 -16.61
N GLY A 62 5.69 16.92 -17.20
CA GLY A 62 5.44 17.00 -18.64
C GLY A 62 5.23 18.44 -19.11
N ILE A 63 4.31 19.16 -18.45
CA ILE A 63 4.02 20.56 -18.79
C ILE A 63 5.28 21.43 -18.67
N LEU A 64 6.08 21.27 -17.62
CA LEU A 64 7.29 22.06 -17.45
C LEU A 64 8.35 21.72 -18.50
N GLN A 65 8.48 20.45 -18.88
CA GLN A 65 9.39 20.04 -19.96
C GLN A 65 9.01 20.70 -21.29
N GLU A 66 7.72 20.77 -21.64
CA GLU A 66 7.26 21.48 -22.84
C GLU A 66 7.60 22.98 -22.82
N ASN A 67 7.65 23.57 -21.63
CA ASN A 67 8.00 24.98 -21.43
C ASN A 67 9.51 25.20 -21.18
N ASN A 68 10.35 24.19 -21.35
CA ASN A 68 11.80 24.21 -21.03
C ASN A 68 12.12 24.62 -19.58
N LEU A 69 11.23 24.28 -18.64
CA LEU A 69 11.38 24.53 -17.21
C LEU A 69 11.72 23.22 -16.47
N CYS A 70 12.44 23.35 -15.36
CA CYS A 70 12.68 22.25 -14.44
C CYS A 70 12.38 22.67 -13.01
N ASP A 71 11.96 21.69 -12.19
CA ASP A 71 11.80 21.87 -10.75
C ASP A 71 12.42 20.66 -10.04
N LYS A 72 13.27 20.91 -9.04
CA LYS A 72 13.94 19.86 -8.25
C LYS A 72 12.93 18.94 -7.56
N GLN A 73 11.74 19.45 -7.23
CA GLN A 73 10.65 18.65 -6.64
C GLN A 73 10.14 17.55 -7.59
N LEU A 74 10.47 17.62 -8.89
CA LEU A 74 10.02 16.69 -9.94
C LEU A 74 11.14 15.75 -10.46
N GLU A 75 12.31 15.73 -9.83
CA GLU A 75 13.40 14.82 -10.25
C GLU A 75 13.03 13.34 -10.04
N HIS A 76 12.23 13.04 -9.02
CA HIS A 76 11.90 11.67 -8.60
C HIS A 76 10.40 11.37 -8.59
N THR A 77 9.66 11.88 -9.59
CA THR A 77 8.20 11.67 -9.71
C THR A 77 7.78 10.20 -9.66
N ARG A 78 8.60 9.28 -10.20
CA ARG A 78 8.37 7.82 -10.16
C ARG A 78 8.23 7.22 -8.76
N ARG A 79 8.72 7.92 -7.73
CA ARG A 79 8.62 7.48 -6.32
C ARG A 79 7.38 8.07 -5.62
N GLY A 80 6.58 8.89 -6.29
CA GLY A 80 5.37 9.48 -5.72
C GLY A 80 5.60 10.26 -4.41
N LEU A 81 6.79 10.85 -4.24
CA LEU A 81 7.23 11.48 -2.97
C LEU A 81 7.17 10.55 -1.74
N CYS A 82 7.26 9.23 -1.91
CA CYS A 82 7.22 8.28 -0.81
C CYS A 82 8.33 8.56 0.22
N GLN A 83 7.95 8.81 1.48
CA GLN A 83 8.88 9.06 2.58
C GLN A 83 9.66 7.80 2.94
N LEU A 84 9.05 6.62 2.86
CA LEU A 84 9.75 5.34 3.05
C LEU A 84 10.87 5.11 2.04
N CYS A 85 10.70 5.59 0.79
CA CYS A 85 11.76 5.50 -0.22
C CYS A 85 12.90 6.51 0.02
N LYS A 86 12.70 7.51 0.88
CA LYS A 86 13.71 8.52 1.23
C LYS A 86 14.43 8.17 2.53
N ASN A 87 13.66 7.75 3.53
CA ASN A 87 14.14 7.38 4.85
C ASN A 87 13.80 5.90 5.07
N SER A 88 14.81 5.03 4.99
CA SER A 88 14.63 3.59 5.23
C SER A 88 14.42 3.26 6.71
N ILE A 89 14.54 4.26 7.59
CA ILE A 89 14.24 4.13 9.01
C ILE A 89 12.73 4.25 9.16
N VAL A 90 12.07 3.11 9.29
CA VAL A 90 10.70 3.03 9.78
C VAL A 90 10.80 3.41 11.26
N THR A 91 10.43 4.62 11.63
CA THR A 91 10.26 4.99 13.04
C THR A 91 9.18 4.09 13.64
N GLU A 92 9.23 3.84 14.96
CA GLU A 92 8.21 3.06 15.70
C GLU A 92 6.80 3.70 15.65
N ASP A 93 6.63 4.77 14.89
CA ASP A 93 5.36 5.45 14.68
C ASP A 93 4.33 4.49 14.06
N SER A 94 3.09 4.64 14.51
CA SER A 94 1.98 3.89 13.93
C SER A 94 1.91 4.08 12.41
N ILE A 95 1.53 3.03 11.67
CA ILE A 95 1.29 3.08 10.21
C ILE A 95 0.43 4.30 9.83
N GLN A 96 -0.56 4.63 10.67
CA GLN A 96 -1.45 5.77 10.49
C GLN A 96 -0.69 7.11 10.51
N GLY A 97 0.21 7.31 11.46
CA GLY A 97 1.04 8.53 11.52
C GLY A 97 1.94 8.69 10.29
N MET A 98 2.48 7.57 9.77
CA MET A 98 3.28 7.59 8.55
C MET A 98 2.45 8.00 7.33
N ILE A 99 1.21 7.51 7.23
CA ILE A 99 0.29 7.87 6.15
C ILE A 99 -0.05 9.36 6.24
N GLU A 100 -0.37 9.86 7.43
CA GLU A 100 -0.71 11.28 7.65
C GLU A 100 0.45 12.21 7.27
N GLN A 101 1.66 11.87 7.70
CA GLN A 101 2.86 12.63 7.34
C GLN A 101 3.10 12.60 5.81
N GLN A 102 2.93 11.44 5.17
CA GLN A 102 3.03 11.31 3.72
C GLN A 102 2.00 12.21 3.02
N VAL A 103 0.74 12.20 3.47
CA VAL A 103 -0.34 13.03 2.91
C VAL A 103 0.00 14.52 3.04
N GLU A 104 0.44 14.95 4.22
CA GLU A 104 0.77 16.35 4.49
C GLU A 104 1.88 16.85 3.56
N ILE A 105 2.98 16.10 3.45
CA ILE A 105 4.11 16.44 2.59
C ILE A 105 3.67 16.49 1.12
N CYS A 106 2.93 15.48 0.65
CA CYS A 106 2.46 15.43 -0.73
C CYS A 106 1.58 16.64 -1.07
N ASN A 107 0.61 16.95 -0.20
CA ASN A 107 -0.27 18.09 -0.38
C ASN A 107 0.50 19.41 -0.37
N GLY A 108 1.49 19.55 0.51
CA GLY A 108 2.38 20.72 0.54
C GLY A 108 3.14 20.91 -0.77
N VAL A 109 3.74 19.84 -1.31
CA VAL A 109 4.46 19.90 -2.59
C VAL A 109 3.52 20.23 -3.75
N LEU A 110 2.37 19.55 -3.85
CA LEU A 110 1.41 19.80 -4.93
C LEU A 110 0.83 21.22 -4.89
N LYS A 111 0.51 21.75 -3.71
CA LYS A 111 0.09 23.14 -3.54
C LYS A 111 1.16 24.13 -3.98
N ASN A 112 2.42 23.86 -3.64
CA ASN A 112 3.54 24.71 -4.06
C ASN A 112 3.74 24.71 -5.58
N LEU A 113 3.72 23.52 -6.21
CA LEU A 113 3.79 23.38 -7.66
C LEU A 113 2.63 24.10 -8.34
N HIS A 114 1.41 23.92 -7.84
CA HIS A 114 0.24 24.59 -8.39
C HIS A 114 0.36 26.11 -8.31
N ARG A 115 0.78 26.66 -7.16
CA ARG A 115 0.98 28.09 -6.99
C ARG A 115 2.06 28.65 -7.93
N LYS A 116 3.13 27.89 -8.16
CA LYS A 116 4.27 28.32 -8.97
C LYS A 116 4.02 28.23 -10.47
N TYR A 117 3.21 27.27 -10.91
CA TYR A 117 3.06 26.91 -12.32
C TYR A 117 1.59 26.88 -12.79
N SER A 118 0.69 27.54 -12.06
CA SER A 118 -0.75 27.62 -12.38
C SER A 118 -0.99 28.14 -13.80
N ASP A 119 -0.21 29.12 -14.25
CA ASP A 119 -0.38 29.75 -15.56
C ASP A 119 0.11 28.84 -16.70
N ASN A 120 1.22 28.11 -16.50
CA ASN A 120 1.70 27.10 -17.46
C ASN A 120 0.66 25.98 -17.65
N MET A 121 -0.04 25.62 -16.58
CA MET A 121 -1.09 24.59 -16.61
C MET A 121 -2.31 25.05 -17.43
N LYS A 122 -2.72 26.32 -17.30
CA LYS A 122 -3.80 26.91 -18.13
C LYS A 122 -3.41 27.11 -19.60
N MET A 123 -2.12 27.23 -19.89
CA MET A 123 -1.61 27.43 -21.24
C MET A 123 -1.54 26.11 -22.02
N SER A 124 -1.23 25.00 -21.35
CA SER A 124 -1.23 23.65 -21.94
C SER A 124 -2.63 23.20 -22.38
N LEU A 125 -3.65 23.39 -21.52
CA LEU A 125 -5.05 23.03 -21.85
C LEU A 125 -5.64 23.83 -23.02
N ARG A 126 -5.10 25.00 -23.33
CA ARG A 126 -5.56 25.83 -24.44
C ARG A 126 -5.01 25.43 -25.81
N LYS A 127 -3.99 24.57 -25.86
CA LYS A 127 -3.43 24.08 -27.14
C LYS A 127 -4.18 22.87 -27.71
N GLU A 128 -5.09 22.28 -26.94
CA GLU A 128 -5.89 21.11 -27.33
C GLU A 128 -7.34 21.47 -27.75
N LEU A 129 -7.67 22.77 -27.81
CA LEU A 129 -8.94 23.34 -28.29
C LEU A 129 -8.67 24.25 -29.49
#